data_AF-A0A2A6R818-F1
#
_entry.id   AF-A0A2A6R818-F1
#
_cell.length_a   1.000
_cell.length_b   1.000
_cell.length_c   1.000
_cell.angle_alpha   90.00
_cell.angle_beta   90.00
_cell.angle_gamma   90.00
#
_symmetry.space_group_name_H-M   'P 1'
#
loop_
_entity.id
_entity.type
_entity.pdbx_description
1 polymer ?
#
loop_
_entity_poly.entity_id
_entity_poly.type
_entity_poly.pdbx_seq_one_letter_code
_entity_poly.pdbx_strand_id
1 'polypeptide(L)' 'MLALRLPPEIEARLDELSKRTGRSKSFYARQAILEHLDDLEDIYLAEKRLEELRRGESDTVSLSELMTRHGVEN' A
#
# COMPACT_ATOMS: atom_id res chain seq x y z
N MET A 1 5.31 -18.57 -10.00
CA MET A 1 4.31 -19.01 -9.00
C MET A 1 4.91 -18.72 -7.64
N LEU A 2 4.27 -17.87 -6.82
CA LEU A 2 4.74 -17.52 -5.48
C LEU A 2 4.11 -18.51 -4.47
N ALA A 3 4.94 -19.20 -3.71
CA ALA A 3 4.49 -20.10 -2.65
C ALA A 3 4.64 -19.39 -1.30
N LEU A 4 3.53 -19.11 -0.64
CA LEU A 4 3.48 -18.44 0.66
C LEU A 4 3.07 -19.43 1.73
N ARG A 5 3.76 -19.40 2.88
CA ARG A 5 3.29 -20.07 4.09
C ARG A 5 2.38 -19.10 4.81
N LEU A 6 1.10 -19.46 4.91
CA LEU A 6 0.11 -18.66 5.62
C LEU A 6 -0.16 -19.26 6.99
N PRO A 7 -0.51 -18.44 8.00
CA PRO A 7 -1.03 -18.96 9.24
C PRO A 7 -2.30 -19.81 9.00
N PRO A 8 -2.49 -20.92 9.74
CA PRO A 8 -3.63 -21.83 9.54
C PRO A 8 -5.00 -21.14 9.53
N GLU A 9 -5.17 -20.11 10.36
CA GLU A 9 -6.38 -19.31 10.45
C GLU A 9 -6.67 -18.52 9.16
N ILE A 10 -5.64 -18.05 8.45
CA ILE A 10 -5.80 -17.35 7.17
C ILE A 10 -6.15 -18.35 6.06
N GLU A 11 -5.53 -19.52 6.07
CA GLU A 11 -5.88 -20.59 5.13
C GLU A 11 -7.33 -21.03 5.27
N ALA A 12 -7.80 -21.17 6.52
CA ALA A 12 -9.19 -21.50 6.82
C ALA A 12 -10.17 -20.42 6.32
N ARG A 13 -9.85 -19.13 6.54
CA ARG A 13 -10.67 -18.01 6.03
C ARG A 13 -10.73 -17.98 4.50
N LEU A 14 -9.61 -18.20 3.82
CA LEU A 14 -9.57 -18.27 2.35
C LEU A 14 -10.36 -19.47 1.82
N ASP A 15 -10.35 -20.60 2.52
CA ASP A 15 -11.13 -21.79 2.18
C ASP A 15 -12.64 -21.55 2.32
N GLU A 16 -13.08 -20.96 3.43
CA GLU A 16 -14.48 -20.63 3.65
C GLU A 16 -14.98 -19.63 2.59
N LEU A 17 -14.20 -18.57 2.33
CA LEU A 17 -14.56 -17.56 1.34
C LEU A 17 -14.65 -18.18 -0.06
N SER A 18 -13.69 -19.04 -0.42
CA SER A 18 -13.70 -19.78 -1.69
C SER A 18 -14.95 -20.64 -1.85
N LYS A 19 -15.33 -21.40 -0.81
CA LYS A 19 -16.54 -22.23 -0.81
C LYS A 19 -17.82 -21.41 -0.97
N ARG A 20 -17.88 -20.23 -0.34
CA ARG A 20 -19.06 -19.36 -0.35
C ARG A 20 -19.28 -18.66 -1.70
N THR A 21 -18.21 -18.35 -2.42
CA THR A 21 -18.28 -17.51 -3.63
C THR A 21 -17.99 -18.25 -4.93
N GLY A 22 -17.47 -19.48 -4.85
CA GLY A 22 -17.05 -20.28 -5.99
C GLY A 22 -15.76 -19.81 -6.66
N ARG A 23 -15.04 -18.84 -6.10
CA ARG A 23 -13.71 -18.41 -6.58
C ARG A 23 -12.60 -19.15 -5.86
N SER A 24 -11.42 -19.30 -6.47
CA SER A 24 -10.30 -20.03 -5.84
C SER A 24 -9.63 -19.24 -4.71
N LYS A 25 -8.99 -19.95 -3.77
CA LYS A 25 -8.15 -19.33 -2.72
C LYS A 25 -7.10 -18.37 -3.31
N SER A 26 -6.45 -18.79 -4.40
CA SER A 26 -5.41 -17.99 -5.08
C SER A 26 -5.96 -16.71 -5.71
N PHE A 27 -7.24 -16.66 -6.07
CA PHE A 27 -7.88 -15.42 -6.50
C PHE A 27 -7.90 -14.41 -5.35
N TYR A 28 -8.40 -14.82 -4.18
CA TYR A 28 -8.50 -13.94 -3.01
C TYR A 28 -7.16 -13.55 -2.42
N ALA A 29 -6.21 -14.48 -2.34
CA ALA A 29 -4.85 -14.18 -1.92
C ALA A 29 -4.21 -13.12 -2.84
N ARG A 30 -4.40 -13.24 -4.16
CA ARG A 30 -3.89 -12.23 -5.11
C ARG A 30 -4.58 -10.88 -4.93
N GLN A 31 -5.90 -10.85 -4.73
CA GLN A 31 -6.61 -9.59 -4.52
C GLN A 31 -6.13 -8.87 -3.26
N ALA A 32 -6.00 -9.59 -2.14
CA ALA A 32 -5.50 -9.03 -0.89
C ALA A 32 -4.06 -8.49 -1.03
N ILE A 33 -3.20 -9.17 -1.79
CA ILE A 33 -1.84 -8.69 -2.06
C ILE A 33 -1.88 -7.41 -2.89
N LEU A 34 -2.65 -7.37 -3.97
CA LEU A 34 -2.72 -6.20 -4.85
C LEU A 34 -3.28 -4.98 -4.11
N GLU A 35 -4.35 -5.16 -3.35
CA GLU A 35 -4.97 -4.07 -2.57
C GLU A 35 -4.02 -3.50 -1.53
N HIS A 36 -3.17 -4.33 -0.92
CA HIS A 36 -2.20 -3.85 0.07
C HIS A 36 -0.89 -3.34 -0.54
N LEU A 37 -0.57 -3.71 -1.78
CA LEU A 37 0.68 -3.31 -2.41
C LEU A 37 0.73 -1.79 -2.63
N ASP A 38 -0.39 -1.21 -3.08
CA ASP A 38 -0.50 0.24 -3.31
C ASP A 38 -0.19 1.03 -2.01
N ASP A 39 -0.78 0.62 -0.89
CA ASP A 39 -0.51 1.24 0.42
C ASP A 39 0.96 1.12 0.85
N LEU A 40 1.58 -0.05 0.62
CA LEU A 40 2.97 -0.29 0.97
C LEU A 40 3.93 0.55 0.13
N GLU A 41 3.64 0.71 -1.16
CA GLU A 41 4.41 1.55 -2.06
C GLU A 41 4.34 3.02 -1.64
N ASP A 42 3.14 3.52 -1.29
CA ASP A 42 2.93 4.89 -0.81
C ASP A 42 3.69 5.16 0.49
N ILE A 43 3.59 4.25 1.47
CA ILE A 43 4.33 4.37 2.74
C ILE A 43 5.83 4.38 2.48
N TYR A 44 6.33 3.45 1.67
CA TYR A 44 7.76 3.36 1.37
C TYR A 44 8.30 4.63 0.71
N LEU A 45 7.55 5.21 -0.25
CA LEU A 45 7.91 6.47 -0.89
C LEU A 45 7.91 7.63 0.12
N ALA A 46 6.91 7.71 0.99
CA ALA A 46 6.83 8.75 2.02
C ALA A 46 7.98 8.65 3.04
N GLU A 47 8.29 7.44 3.52
CA GLU A 47 9.40 7.19 4.45
C GLU A 47 10.75 7.54 3.83
N LYS A 48 10.98 7.12 2.58
CA LYS A 48 12.18 7.47 1.84
C LYS A 48 12.33 8.98 1.73
N ARG A 49 11.26 9.70 1.37
CA ARG A 49 11.29 11.16 1.25
C ARG A 49 11.59 11.85 2.58
N LEU A 50 11.01 11.35 3.67
CA LEU A 50 11.28 11.84 5.03
C LEU A 50 12.73 11.60 5.44
N GLU A 51 13.31 10.46 5.06
CA GLU A 51 14.71 10.14 5.35
C GLU A 51 15.67 11.08 4.59
N GLU A 52 15.45 11.28 3.28
CA GLU A 52 16.21 12.25 2.47
C GLU A 52 16.14 13.66 3.07
N LEU A 53 14.95 14.10 3.52
CA LEU A 53 14.77 15.38 4.19
C LEU A 53 15.60 15.47 5.48
N ARG A 54 15.60 14.42 6.31
CA ARG A 54 16.38 14.37 7.56
C ARG A 54 17.88 14.40 7.31
N ARG A 55 18.34 13.87 6.18
CA ARG A 55 19.75 13.93 5.76
C ARG A 55 20.13 15.25 5.09
N GLY A 56 19.16 16.12 4.81
CA GLY A 56 19.38 17.37 4.06
C GLY A 56 19.61 17.15 2.56
N GLU A 57 19.19 16.00 2.03
CA GLU A 57 19.33 15.61 0.62
C GLU A 57 18.10 16.01 -0.22
N SER A 58 17.19 16.78 0.35
CA SER A 58 15.86 17.04 -0.18
C SER A 58 15.44 18.49 0.04
N ASP A 59 15.02 19.16 -1.04
CA ASP A 59 14.45 20.50 -0.98
C ASP A 59 13.06 20.53 -0.32
N THR A 60 12.73 21.69 0.25
CA THR A 60 11.42 22.00 0.84
C THR A 60 10.81 23.23 0.21
N VAL A 61 9.48 23.30 0.16
CA VAL A 61 8.72 24.48 -0.25
C VAL A 61 7.81 24.92 0.90
N SER A 62 7.56 26.22 1.04
CA SER A 62 6.59 26.70 2.02
C SER A 62 5.17 26.27 1.64
N LEU A 63 4.30 26.04 2.65
CA LEU A 63 2.90 25.68 2.38
C LEU A 63 2.20 26.76 1.54
N SER A 64 2.44 28.04 1.83
CA SER A 64 1.87 29.16 1.07
C SER A 64 2.23 29.09 -0.42
N GLU A 65 3.51 28.91 -0.75
CA GLU A 65 3.96 28.81 -2.14
C GLU A 65 3.37 27.58 -2.84
N LEU A 66 3.28 26.44 -2.13
CA LEU A 66 2.67 25.22 -2.65
C LEU A 66 1.18 25.43 -2.98
N MET A 67 0.43 26.06 -2.08
CA MET A 67 -1.00 26.34 -2.27
C MET A 67 -1.22 27.25 -3.47
N THR A 68 -0.42 28.31 -3.61
CA THR A 68 -0.48 29.21 -4.77
C THR A 68 -0.16 28.50 -6.07
N ARG A 69 0.86 27.64 -6.09
CA ARG A 69 1.25 26.88 -7.28
C ARG A 69 0.13 25.97 -7.80
N HIS A 70 -0.67 25.40 -6.90
CA HIS A 70 -1.74 24.47 -7.24
C HIS A 70 -3.14 25.11 -7.26
N GLY A 71 -3.27 26.42 -7.02
CA GLY A 71 -4.55 27.12 -7.04
C GLY A 71 -5.54 26.63 -5.98
N VAL A 72 -5.04 26.16 -4.84
CA VAL A 72 -5.84 25.66 -3.71
C VAL A 72 -5.81 26.62 -2.52
N GLU A 73 -5.66 27.92 -2.82
CA GLU A 73 -5.72 29.02 -1.87
C GLU A 73 -7.18 29.22 -1.45
N ASN A 74 -7.47 29.15 -0.15
CA ASN A 74 -8.82 29.40 0.39
C ASN A 74 -9.20 30.88 0.31
#